data_AF-A0A2V8GDW1-F1
#
_entry.id   AF-A0A2V8GDW1-F1
#
_cell.length_a   1.000
_cell.length_b   1.000
_cell.length_c   1.000
_cell.angle_alpha   90.00
_cell.angle_beta   90.00
_cell.angle_gamma   90.00
#
_symmetry.space_group_name_H-M   'P 1'
#
loop_
_entity.id
_entity.type
_entity.pdbx_description
1 polymer ?
#
loop_
_entity_poly.entity_id
_entity_poly.type
_entity_poly.pdbx_seq_one_letter_code
_entity_poly.pdbx_strand_id
1 'polypeptide(L)'
;MRRRLRRQRPPEELGADVNARDNDGYTPLHHAAARGDNEMILYLVSKGADVTAVARSGQTTADMANGPVQRVSPFPATVALLEKLGSKNNHKCISC
;
A
#
# COMPACT_ATOMS: atom_id res chain seq x y z
N MET A 1 50.91 -16.92 8.25
CA MET A 1 49.91 -16.58 7.21
C MET A 1 48.51 -16.60 7.83
N ARG A 2 47.85 -15.45 7.98
CA ARG A 2 46.41 -15.39 8.35
C ARG A 2 45.67 -14.73 7.21
N ARG A 3 44.98 -15.53 6.39
CA ARG A 3 44.08 -15.02 5.35
C ARG A 3 42.95 -14.29 6.07
N ARG A 4 42.88 -12.96 5.90
CA ARG A 4 41.72 -12.17 6.33
C ARG A 4 40.54 -12.67 5.51
N LEU A 5 39.65 -13.46 6.13
CA LEU A 5 38.32 -13.71 5.60
C LEU A 5 37.63 -12.35 5.52
N ARG A 6 37.48 -11.81 4.30
CA ARG A 6 36.51 -10.76 4.05
C ARG A 6 35.16 -11.37 4.44
N ARG A 7 34.56 -10.87 5.53
CA ARG A 7 33.18 -11.19 5.88
C ARG A 7 32.35 -10.82 4.65
N GLN A 8 31.96 -11.82 3.87
CA GLN A 8 30.92 -11.64 2.89
C GLN A 8 29.66 -11.37 3.70
N ARG A 9 29.21 -10.12 3.67
CA ARG A 9 27.87 -9.74 4.08
C ARG A 9 26.91 -10.71 3.38
N PRO A 10 25.99 -11.39 4.09
CA PRO A 10 25.00 -12.25 3.44
C PRO A 10 24.23 -11.44 2.40
N PRO A 11 23.60 -12.06 1.39
CA PRO A 11 22.64 -11.34 0.55
C PRO A 11 21.59 -10.78 1.50
N GLU A 12 21.70 -9.50 1.81
CA GLU A 12 20.68 -8.76 2.52
C GLU A 12 19.43 -8.99 1.68
N GLU A 13 18.42 -9.63 2.26
CA GLU A 13 17.04 -9.45 1.81
C GLU A 13 16.92 -7.97 1.50
N LEU A 14 16.78 -7.62 0.22
CA LEU A 14 16.69 -6.22 -0.19
C LEU A 14 15.48 -5.67 0.56
N GLY A 15 15.73 -4.96 1.66
CA GLY A 15 14.73 -4.53 2.62
C GLY A 15 13.82 -3.53 1.94
N ALA A 16 12.81 -4.06 1.24
CA ALA A 16 11.85 -3.26 0.51
C ALA A 16 11.04 -2.48 1.55
N ASP A 17 11.15 -1.16 1.48
CA ASP A 17 10.33 -0.29 2.30
C ASP A 17 8.87 -0.43 1.87
N VAL A 18 8.07 -1.09 2.71
CA VAL A 18 6.64 -1.33 2.48
C VAL A 18 5.83 -0.03 2.44
N ASN A 19 6.41 1.08 2.92
CA ASN A 19 5.83 2.41 2.90
C ASN A 19 6.48 3.31 1.84
N ALA A 20 7.30 2.76 0.95
CA ALA A 20 7.89 3.51 -0.16
C ALA A 20 6.80 4.23 -0.96
N ARG A 21 7.11 5.45 -1.39
CA ARG A 21 6.17 6.32 -2.09
C ARG A 21 6.66 6.56 -3.50
N ASP A 22 5.79 6.39 -4.48
CA ASP A 22 6.09 6.77 -5.86
C ASP A 22 6.03 8.29 -6.07
N ASN A 23 6.16 8.72 -7.32
CA ASN A 23 6.17 10.14 -7.69
C ASN A 23 4.86 10.86 -7.38
N ASP A 24 3.73 10.16 -7.27
CA ASP A 24 2.44 10.72 -6.90
C ASP A 24 2.16 10.56 -5.39
N GLY A 25 3.09 9.91 -4.69
CA GLY A 25 3.01 9.64 -3.28
C GLY A 25 2.13 8.43 -2.96
N TYR A 26 1.82 7.55 -3.91
CA TYR A 26 1.14 6.31 -3.59
C TYR A 26 2.12 5.31 -2.98
N THR A 27 1.63 4.57 -1.99
CA THR A 27 2.33 3.45 -1.37
C THR A 27 1.92 2.12 -2.03
N PRO A 28 2.64 1.01 -1.81
CA PRO A 28 2.18 -0.32 -2.21
C PRO A 28 0.74 -0.63 -1.80
N LEU A 29 0.29 -0.12 -0.63
CA LEU A 29 -1.08 -0.32 -0.16
C LEU A 29 -2.14 0.40 -1.03
N HIS A 30 -1.83 1.60 -1.53
CA HIS A 30 -2.72 2.31 -2.46
C HIS A 30 -2.91 1.50 -3.76
N HIS A 31 -1.84 0.93 -4.28
CA HIS A 31 -1.86 0.10 -5.49
C HIS A 31 -2.61 -1.21 -5.28
N ALA A 32 -2.45 -1.85 -4.11
CA ALA A 32 -3.23 -3.04 -3.75
C ALA A 32 -4.74 -2.73 -3.61
N ALA A 33 -5.08 -1.60 -2.99
CA ALA A 33 -6.45 -1.12 -2.86
C ALA A 33 -7.11 -0.80 -4.22
N ALA A 34 -6.38 -0.16 -5.13
CA ALA A 34 -6.85 0.11 -6.51
C ALA A 34 -7.14 -1.16 -7.32
N ARG A 35 -6.59 -2.31 -6.90
CA ARG A 35 -6.80 -3.62 -7.50
C ARG A 35 -7.83 -4.48 -6.77
N GLY A 36 -8.37 -4.01 -5.64
CA GLY A 36 -9.26 -4.81 -4.77
C GLY A 36 -8.57 -6.02 -4.13
N ASP A 37 -7.24 -6.01 -4.04
CA ASP A 37 -6.42 -7.17 -3.64
C ASP A 37 -6.30 -7.26 -2.11
N ASN A 38 -7.34 -7.78 -1.46
CA ASN A 38 -7.44 -7.87 0.00
C ASN A 38 -6.33 -8.72 0.64
N GLU A 39 -5.88 -9.78 -0.04
CA GLU A 39 -4.79 -10.63 0.45
C GLU A 39 -3.47 -9.86 0.47
N MET A 40 -3.17 -9.12 -0.60
CA MET A 40 -1.99 -8.25 -0.65
C MET A 40 -2.06 -7.14 0.39
N ILE A 41 -3.24 -6.54 0.63
CA ILE A 41 -3.44 -5.53 1.68
C ILE A 41 -3.08 -6.11 3.04
N LEU A 42 -3.66 -7.27 3.40
CA LEU A 42 -3.39 -7.91 4.69
C LEU A 42 -1.92 -8.31 4.83
N TYR A 43 -1.30 -8.80 3.75
CA TYR A 43 0.12 -9.11 3.73
C TYR A 43 0.97 -7.86 4.00
N LEU A 44 0.75 -6.77 3.28
CA LEU A 44 1.48 -5.51 3.45
C LEU A 44 1.31 -4.95 4.87
N VAL A 45 0.09 -4.98 5.41
CA VAL A 45 -0.18 -4.56 6.80
C VAL A 45 0.57 -5.46 7.79
N SER A 46 0.64 -6.77 7.57
CA SER A 46 1.43 -7.68 8.41
C SER A 46 2.93 -7.38 8.39
N LYS A 47 3.41 -6.69 7.34
CA LYS A 47 4.78 -6.22 7.20
C LYS A 47 5.01 -4.78 7.72
N GLY A 48 3.98 -4.15 8.28
CA GLY A 48 4.06 -2.80 8.86
C GLY A 48 3.71 -1.67 7.88
N ALA A 49 2.96 -1.96 6.82
CA ALA A 49 2.45 -0.90 5.94
C ALA A 49 1.48 0.03 6.68
N ASP A 50 1.66 1.33 6.48
CA ASP A 50 0.80 2.38 7.01
C ASP A 50 -0.49 2.47 6.21
N VAL A 51 -1.57 2.02 6.83
CA VAL A 51 -2.93 2.05 6.27
C VAL A 51 -3.47 3.48 6.17
N THR A 52 -2.97 4.40 6.99
CA THR A 52 -3.41 5.80 7.04
C THR A 52 -2.69 6.71 6.05
N ALA A 53 -1.79 6.15 5.25
CA ALA A 53 -1.05 6.90 4.25
C ALA A 53 -1.98 7.63 3.28
N VAL A 54 -1.62 8.88 2.99
CA VAL A 54 -2.35 9.76 2.07
C VAL A 54 -1.44 10.16 0.93
N ALA A 55 -1.86 9.99 -0.32
CA ALA A 55 -1.15 10.40 -1.54
C ALA A 55 -1.06 11.94 -1.67
N ARG A 56 -0.23 12.44 -2.59
CA ARG A 56 -0.05 13.90 -2.78
C ARG A 56 -1.34 14.61 -3.20
N SER A 57 -2.23 13.89 -3.88
CA SER A 57 -3.57 14.35 -4.27
C SER A 57 -4.61 14.33 -3.14
N GLY A 58 -4.21 13.90 -1.93
CA GLY A 58 -5.11 13.79 -0.78
C GLY A 58 -5.93 12.49 -0.74
N GLN A 59 -5.64 11.54 -1.62
CA GLN A 59 -6.30 10.23 -1.64
C GLN A 59 -5.76 9.33 -0.55
N THR A 60 -6.65 8.70 0.20
CA THR A 60 -6.28 7.66 1.16
C THR A 60 -6.19 6.29 0.49
N THR A 61 -5.69 5.31 1.22
CA THR A 61 -5.71 3.92 0.78
C THR A 61 -7.13 3.42 0.51
N ALA A 62 -8.13 3.78 1.34
CA ALA A 62 -9.54 3.43 1.12
C ALA A 62 -10.15 4.14 -0.09
N ASP A 63 -9.74 5.38 -0.38
CA ASP A 63 -10.20 6.09 -1.57
C ASP A 63 -9.86 5.31 -2.83
N MET A 64 -8.68 4.68 -2.90
CA MET A 64 -8.25 3.93 -4.09
C MET A 64 -9.15 2.74 -4.43
N ALA A 65 -9.74 2.08 -3.43
CA ALA A 65 -10.71 1.02 -3.63
C ALA A 65 -12.06 1.54 -4.16
N ASN A 66 -12.30 2.85 -4.06
CA ASN A 66 -13.51 3.54 -4.52
C ASN A 66 -13.36 4.17 -5.93
N GLY A 67 -12.27 3.92 -6.64
CA GLY A 67 -12.03 4.42 -8.01
C GLY A 67 -11.94 5.95 -8.12
N PRO A 68 -11.08 6.64 -7.35
CA PRO A 68 -11.05 8.11 -7.31
C PRO A 68 -10.24 8.70 -8.47
N VAL A 69 -9.57 7.86 -9.27
CA VAL A 69 -8.73 8.27 -10.42
C VAL A 69 -9.25 7.67 -11.73
N GLN A 70 -10.03 6.59 -11.68
CA GLN A 70 -10.45 5.80 -12.84
C GLN A 70 -11.92 5.40 -12.73
N ARG A 71 -12.66 5.31 -13.85
CA ARG A 71 -14.05 4.81 -13.91
C ARG A 71 -14.14 3.29 -13.77
N VAL A 72 -13.46 2.72 -12.80
CA VAL A 72 -13.64 1.33 -12.36
C VAL A 72 -14.78 1.26 -11.36
N SER A 73 -15.49 0.14 -11.32
CA SER A 73 -16.46 -0.13 -10.25
C SER A 73 -15.73 -0.12 -8.90
N PRO A 74 -16.28 0.50 -7.84
CA PRO A 74 -15.69 0.42 -6.52
C PRO A 74 -15.62 -1.03 -6.03
N PHE A 75 -14.74 -1.30 -5.06
CA PHE A 75 -14.56 -2.57 -4.37
C PHE A 75 -15.09 -2.47 -2.92
N PRO A 76 -16.40 -2.71 -2.66
CA PRO A 76 -16.98 -2.44 -1.35
C PRO A 76 -16.34 -3.23 -0.21
N ALA A 77 -15.98 -4.49 -0.47
CA ALA A 77 -15.31 -5.34 0.50
C ALA A 77 -13.92 -4.80 0.89
N THR A 78 -13.19 -4.25 -0.08
CA THR A 78 -11.85 -3.66 0.14
C THR A 78 -11.95 -2.34 0.89
N VAL A 79 -12.94 -1.51 0.57
CA VAL A 79 -13.22 -0.26 1.31
C VAL A 79 -13.50 -0.58 2.77
N ALA A 80 -14.43 -1.50 3.04
CA ALA A 80 -14.79 -1.91 4.40
C ALA A 80 -13.59 -2.50 5.17
N LEU A 81 -12.74 -3.27 4.48
CA LEU A 81 -11.50 -3.77 5.08
C LEU A 81 -10.57 -2.63 5.48
N LEU A 82 -10.31 -1.67 4.58
CA LEU A 82 -9.39 -0.57 4.85
C LEU A 82 -9.93 0.37 5.93
N GLU A 83 -11.24 0.63 5.95
CA GLU A 83 -11.91 1.37 7.03
C GLU A 83 -11.74 0.66 8.38
N LYS A 84 -11.95 -0.66 8.41
CA LYS A 84 -11.73 -1.49 9.62
C LYS A 84 -10.27 -1.45 10.09
N LEU A 85 -9.31 -1.35 9.17
CA LEU A 85 -7.89 -1.23 9.45
C LEU A 85 -7.44 0.20 9.81
N GLY A 86 -8.35 1.18 9.77
CA GLY A 86 -8.11 2.56 10.20
C GLY A 86 -7.91 3.58 9.08
N SER A 87 -8.05 3.19 7.81
CA SER A 87 -8.06 4.15 6.70
C SER A 87 -9.35 4.96 6.69
N LYS A 88 -9.24 6.27 6.45
CA LYS A 88 -10.42 7.10 6.24
C LYS A 88 -10.85 7.05 4.78
N ASN A 89 -12.10 6.69 4.52
CA ASN A 89 -12.71 6.84 3.20
C ASN A 89 -13.30 8.26 3.05
N ASN A 90 -12.85 9.01 2.06
CA ASN A 90 -13.33 10.37 1.81
C ASN A 90 -14.64 10.42 1.00
N HIS A 91 -15.19 9.27 0.60
CA HIS A 91 -16.44 9.15 -0.15
C HIS A 91 -16.43 9.93 -1.49
N LYS A 92 -15.25 10.10 -2.09
CA LYS A 92 -15.04 10.83 -3.36
C LYS A 92 -15.07 9.93 -4.60
N CYS A 93 -15.88 8.89 -4.54
CA CYS A 93 -16.01 7.93 -5.62
C CYS A 93 -16.59 8.60 -6.88
N ILE A 94 -16.03 8.28 -8.06
CA ILE A 94 -16.38 8.93 -9.34
C ILE A 94 -17.44 8.15 -10.12
N SER A 95 -17.58 6.85 -9.84
CA SER A 95 -18.35 5.88 -10.65
C SER A 95 -19.44 5.12 -9.89
N CYS A 96 -19.60 5.40 -8.60
CA CYS A 96 -20.84 5.16 -7.87
C CYS A 96 -21.82 6.33 -8.17
#